data_AF-A0AAU8MXD6-F1
#
_entry.id   AF-A0AAU8MXD6-F1
#
_cell.length_a   1.000
_cell.length_b   1.000
_cell.length_c   1.000
_cell.angle_alpha   90.00
_cell.angle_beta   90.00
_cell.angle_gamma   90.00
#
_symmetry.space_group_name_H-M   'P 1'
#
loop_
_entity.id
_entity.type
_entity.pdbx_description
1 polymer ?
#
loop_
_entity_poly.entity_id
_entity_poly.type
_entity_poly.pdbx_seq_one_letter_code
_entity_poly.pdbx_strand_id
1 'polypeptide(L)'
;MKNWRMLGVLALAGWWCGSAQAVVVGGIVSTDARWPEAAGGYDRLSFYDQVNHDGGSRSNYFWANQFWFVGGDGGYIGLQNRSGQRWLNFSIWLASGWDPASRASCGHFSHEGSGVQCQIKWNWKTGHKYRLDIVRASNRVSGVVTDLMSGESITVATILIPTAWSGLKNRSVSFVEEYSQGSNQLASCSVIGAQSSVFYLPVANGHLPATSQTTQTYGNCNDRNIAHAACDAGGKCITIVSDLGGFASPGE
;
A
#
# COMPACT_ATOMS: atom_id res chain seq x y z
N MET A 1 -65.47 -37.30 9.96
CA MET A 1 -64.44 -37.87 9.06
C MET A 1 -64.24 -36.93 7.87
N LYS A 2 -63.00 -36.44 7.68
CA LYS A 2 -62.42 -35.78 6.48
C LYS A 2 -63.09 -34.47 6.00
N ASN A 3 -62.40 -33.41 5.60
CA ASN A 3 -61.00 -32.98 5.64
C ASN A 3 -61.06 -31.49 5.22
N TRP A 4 -60.51 -30.59 6.03
CA TRP A 4 -60.33 -29.18 5.67
C TRP A 4 -59.13 -29.09 4.72
N ARG A 5 -59.34 -28.64 3.47
CA ARG A 5 -58.23 -28.31 2.56
C ARG A 5 -57.92 -26.82 2.70
N MET A 6 -56.90 -26.55 3.49
CA MET A 6 -56.18 -25.26 3.55
C MET A 6 -55.39 -25.13 2.24
N LEU A 7 -55.77 -24.19 1.36
CA LEU A 7 -54.90 -23.77 0.27
C LEU A 7 -53.88 -22.79 0.85
N GLY A 8 -52.67 -23.28 1.09
CA GLY A 8 -51.52 -22.45 1.44
C GLY A 8 -51.05 -21.68 0.21
N VAL A 9 -51.11 -20.35 0.28
CA VAL A 9 -50.39 -19.46 -0.64
C VAL A 9 -48.90 -19.55 -0.27
N LEU A 10 -48.12 -20.23 -1.11
CA LEU A 10 -46.66 -20.14 -1.06
C LEU A 10 -46.26 -18.74 -1.56
N ALA A 11 -46.04 -17.82 -0.63
CA ALA A 11 -45.30 -16.61 -0.90
C ALA A 11 -43.84 -17.01 -1.15
N LEU A 12 -43.45 -17.08 -2.43
CA LEU A 12 -42.05 -17.10 -2.85
C LEU A 12 -41.44 -15.76 -2.42
N ALA A 13 -40.83 -15.73 -1.24
CA ALA A 13 -39.92 -14.67 -0.86
C ALA A 13 -38.71 -14.78 -1.81
N GLY A 14 -38.76 -14.03 -2.91
CA GLY A 14 -37.62 -13.85 -3.79
C GLY A 14 -36.51 -13.20 -2.99
N TRP A 15 -35.57 -14.01 -2.50
CA TRP A 15 -34.28 -13.50 -2.07
C TRP A 15 -33.63 -12.85 -3.28
N TRP A 16 -33.65 -11.53 -3.31
CA TRP A 16 -32.73 -10.77 -4.13
C TRP A 16 -31.32 -11.07 -3.59
N CYS A 17 -30.71 -12.14 -4.10
CA CYS A 17 -29.26 -12.23 -4.10
C CYS A 17 -28.79 -11.08 -4.99
N GLY A 18 -28.44 -9.95 -4.35
CA GLY A 18 -27.64 -8.92 -5.00
C GLY A 18 -26.46 -9.62 -5.66
N SER A 19 -26.32 -9.44 -6.98
CA SER A 19 -25.23 -10.07 -7.70
C SER A 19 -23.93 -9.47 -7.16
N ALA A 20 -23.10 -10.28 -6.49
CA ALA A 20 -21.74 -9.91 -6.16
C ALA A 20 -20.99 -9.67 -7.49
N GLN A 21 -20.83 -8.41 -7.85
CA GLN A 21 -20.08 -8.00 -9.03
C GLN A 21 -18.60 -7.93 -8.66
N ALA A 22 -17.75 -8.40 -9.56
CA ALA A 22 -16.31 -8.35 -9.36
C ALA A 22 -15.86 -6.90 -9.08
N VAL A 23 -14.99 -6.72 -8.10
CA VAL A 23 -14.54 -5.41 -7.62
C VAL A 23 -13.02 -5.31 -7.77
N VAL A 24 -12.57 -4.16 -8.28
CA VAL A 24 -11.20 -3.69 -8.04
C VAL A 24 -11.21 -3.04 -6.67
N VAL A 25 -10.58 -3.66 -5.68
CA VAL A 25 -10.52 -3.09 -4.34
C VAL A 25 -9.79 -1.75 -4.38
N GLY A 26 -8.57 -1.75 -4.93
CA GLY A 26 -7.72 -0.58 -4.99
C GLY A 26 -7.25 -0.15 -3.60
N GLY A 27 -7.02 1.15 -3.45
CA GLY A 27 -6.62 1.75 -2.18
C GLY A 27 -7.64 1.49 -1.05
N ILE A 28 -7.12 1.25 0.16
CA ILE A 28 -7.92 0.89 1.34
C ILE A 28 -7.65 1.84 2.49
N VAL A 29 -6.36 2.10 2.78
CA VAL A 29 -5.93 2.97 3.88
C VAL A 29 -4.88 3.94 3.39
N SER A 30 -4.99 5.21 3.77
CA SER A 30 -4.02 6.26 3.53
C SER A 30 -3.54 6.81 4.87
N THR A 31 -2.23 6.98 5.00
CA THR A 31 -1.58 7.54 6.18
C THR A 31 -0.68 8.70 5.75
N ASP A 32 -1.14 9.91 6.02
CA ASP A 32 -0.50 11.15 5.63
C ASP A 32 0.49 11.59 6.70
N ALA A 33 1.75 11.84 6.32
CA ALA A 33 2.76 12.40 7.21
C ALA A 33 3.25 13.76 6.70
N ARG A 34 3.58 14.66 7.64
CA ARG A 34 4.08 16.01 7.36
C ARG A 34 5.33 16.31 8.17
N TRP A 35 6.20 17.12 7.59
CA TRP A 35 7.38 17.69 8.24
C TRP A 35 7.32 19.22 8.15
N PRO A 36 8.18 19.94 8.90
CA PRO A 36 8.39 21.37 8.67
C PRO A 36 8.71 21.67 7.21
N GLU A 37 8.41 22.86 6.73
CA GLU A 37 8.81 23.24 5.38
C GLU A 37 10.34 23.40 5.30
N ALA A 38 10.93 22.91 4.22
CA ALA A 38 12.33 23.11 3.88
C ALA A 38 12.38 23.59 2.44
N ALA A 39 12.92 24.80 2.19
CA ALA A 39 12.87 25.44 0.87
C ALA A 39 13.47 24.58 -0.26
N GLY A 40 14.55 23.84 0.05
CA GLY A 40 15.17 22.89 -0.88
C GLY A 40 14.63 21.47 -0.80
N GLY A 41 13.70 21.17 0.11
CA GLY A 41 13.30 19.80 0.46
C GLY A 41 14.35 19.06 1.29
N TYR A 42 14.11 17.77 1.51
CA TYR A 42 14.96 16.85 2.26
C TYR A 42 15.77 15.95 1.32
N ASP A 43 16.96 15.52 1.74
CA ASP A 43 17.77 14.58 0.96
C ASP A 43 17.41 13.12 1.26
N ARG A 44 16.79 12.86 2.42
CA ARG A 44 16.36 11.52 2.82
C ARG A 44 15.00 11.52 3.48
N LEU A 45 14.17 10.55 3.12
CA LEU A 45 13.01 10.14 3.90
C LEU A 45 13.16 8.67 4.29
N SER A 46 12.89 8.36 5.56
CA SER A 46 12.95 7.02 6.13
C SER A 46 11.56 6.65 6.66
N PHE A 47 10.97 5.64 6.03
CA PHE A 47 9.71 5.03 6.45
C PHE A 47 9.98 3.78 7.27
N TYR A 48 9.02 3.42 8.11
CA TYR A 48 9.15 2.32 9.05
C TYR A 48 7.86 1.53 9.05
N ASP A 49 7.93 0.31 8.53
CA ASP A 49 6.75 -0.48 8.22
C ASP A 49 6.85 -1.84 8.90
N GLN A 50 5.71 -2.38 9.33
CA GLN A 50 5.61 -3.75 9.81
C GLN A 50 4.32 -4.36 9.31
N VAL A 51 4.43 -5.44 8.53
CA VAL A 51 3.27 -6.22 8.07
C VAL A 51 3.11 -7.41 9.00
N ASN A 52 2.02 -7.47 9.75
CA ASN A 52 1.74 -8.56 10.70
C ASN A 52 0.96 -9.70 10.01
N HIS A 53 0.08 -9.36 9.07
CA HIS A 53 -0.64 -10.32 8.25
C HIS A 53 -0.71 -9.80 6.80
N ASP A 54 -0.34 -10.62 5.82
CA ASP A 54 -0.14 -10.20 4.43
C ASP A 54 -1.26 -10.62 3.45
N GLY A 55 -2.35 -11.22 3.95
CA GLY A 55 -3.44 -11.77 3.14
C GLY A 55 -3.22 -13.19 2.67
N GLY A 56 -2.00 -13.72 2.80
CA GLY A 56 -1.66 -15.07 2.36
C GLY A 56 -1.60 -15.23 0.85
N SER A 57 -1.63 -16.48 0.38
CA SER A 57 -1.30 -16.84 -1.02
C SER A 57 -2.34 -16.41 -2.07
N ARG A 58 -3.51 -15.91 -1.65
CA ARG A 58 -4.59 -15.50 -2.55
C ARG A 58 -4.74 -13.99 -2.67
N SER A 59 -3.90 -13.21 -1.99
CA SER A 59 -4.00 -11.76 -1.96
C SER A 59 -2.89 -11.08 -2.74
N ASN A 60 -3.19 -9.88 -3.21
CA ASN A 60 -2.27 -8.98 -3.87
C ASN A 60 -2.25 -7.65 -3.14
N TYR A 61 -1.41 -7.55 -2.11
CA TYR A 61 -1.32 -6.35 -1.26
C TYR A 61 -0.06 -5.55 -1.52
N PHE A 62 -0.19 -4.23 -1.50
CA PHE A 62 0.93 -3.30 -1.52
C PHE A 62 0.88 -2.38 -0.29
N TRP A 63 1.94 -2.42 0.52
CA TRP A 63 2.19 -1.46 1.59
C TRP A 63 3.25 -0.49 1.08
N ALA A 64 2.80 0.65 0.60
CA ALA A 64 3.61 1.61 -0.14
C ALA A 64 3.83 2.89 0.65
N ASN A 65 4.97 3.53 0.44
CA ASN A 65 5.31 4.84 0.97
C ASN A 65 5.58 5.77 -0.20
N GLN A 66 4.60 6.63 -0.48
CA GLN A 66 4.62 7.62 -1.53
C GLN A 66 5.29 8.91 -1.05
N PHE A 67 6.13 9.47 -1.91
CA PHE A 67 6.89 10.70 -1.67
C PHE A 67 6.87 11.58 -2.92
N TRP A 68 7.25 12.84 -2.78
CA TRP A 68 7.29 13.81 -3.88
C TRP A 68 8.56 14.65 -3.85
N PHE A 69 8.96 15.20 -5.00
CA PHE A 69 10.06 16.15 -5.12
C PHE A 69 9.57 17.60 -5.17
N VAL A 70 10.35 18.52 -4.63
CA VAL A 70 10.18 19.96 -4.86
C VAL A 70 10.51 20.26 -6.33
N GLY A 71 9.58 20.91 -7.04
CA GLY A 71 9.72 21.18 -8.47
C GLY A 71 9.59 19.95 -9.38
N GLY A 72 9.05 18.83 -8.87
CA GLY A 72 8.91 17.60 -9.62
C GLY A 72 7.71 16.74 -9.20
N ASP A 73 7.66 15.55 -9.78
CA ASP A 73 6.65 14.53 -9.47
C ASP A 73 7.07 13.73 -8.22
N GLY A 74 6.49 12.55 -8.02
CA GLY A 74 6.78 11.67 -6.91
C GLY A 74 7.12 10.25 -7.32
N GLY A 75 7.03 9.38 -6.33
CA GLY A 75 7.27 7.97 -6.47
C GLY A 75 6.82 7.23 -5.22
N TYR A 76 7.00 5.93 -5.21
CA TYR A 76 6.73 5.09 -4.04
C TYR A 76 7.79 4.02 -3.87
N ILE A 77 8.03 3.63 -2.63
CA ILE A 77 8.74 2.39 -2.27
C ILE A 77 7.86 1.56 -1.34
N GLY A 78 7.88 0.24 -1.46
CA GLY A 78 7.10 -0.57 -0.53
C GLY A 78 7.29 -2.08 -0.62
N LEU A 79 6.57 -2.77 0.27
CA LEU A 79 6.52 -4.21 0.38
C LEU A 79 5.28 -4.72 -0.36
N GLN A 80 5.40 -5.81 -1.12
CA GLN A 80 4.28 -6.42 -1.81
C GLN A 80 4.14 -7.90 -1.48
N ASN A 81 2.90 -8.34 -1.31
CA ASN A 81 2.49 -9.72 -1.45
C ASN A 81 1.86 -9.89 -2.84
N ARG A 82 2.40 -10.78 -3.67
CA ARG A 82 1.95 -11.10 -5.02
C ARG A 82 1.53 -12.57 -5.07
N SER A 83 0.31 -12.88 -4.64
CA SER A 83 -0.19 -14.26 -4.55
C SER A 83 0.74 -15.17 -3.74
N GLY A 84 1.16 -14.71 -2.56
CA GLY A 84 2.07 -15.41 -1.63
C GLY A 84 3.55 -15.19 -1.90
N GLN A 85 3.91 -14.52 -3.01
CA GLN A 85 5.30 -14.14 -3.25
C GLN A 85 5.58 -12.75 -2.71
N ARG A 86 6.69 -12.62 -2.00
CA ARG A 86 7.09 -11.37 -1.37
C ARG A 86 8.11 -10.61 -2.21
N TRP A 87 7.76 -9.37 -2.54
CA TRP A 87 8.50 -8.51 -3.45
C TRP A 87 8.69 -7.12 -2.83
N LEU A 88 9.70 -6.42 -3.33
CA LEU A 88 9.88 -4.98 -3.16
C LEU A 88 9.59 -4.28 -4.48
N ASN A 89 8.97 -3.11 -4.39
CA ASN A 89 8.68 -2.25 -5.53
C ASN A 89 9.16 -0.83 -5.25
N PHE A 90 9.84 -0.23 -6.20
CA PHE A 90 10.29 1.16 -6.17
C PHE A 90 10.04 1.81 -7.53
N SER A 91 9.20 2.84 -7.56
CA SER A 91 8.84 3.52 -8.80
C SER A 91 8.90 5.03 -8.62
N ILE A 92 9.26 5.75 -9.68
CA ILE A 92 9.22 7.22 -9.74
C ILE A 92 8.61 7.63 -11.08
N TRP A 93 7.56 8.45 -11.02
CA TRP A 93 6.96 9.05 -12.21
C TRP A 93 7.93 10.04 -12.87
N LEU A 94 7.85 10.19 -14.19
CA LEU A 94 8.66 11.07 -15.02
C LEU A 94 10.19 10.91 -14.86
N ALA A 95 10.63 9.80 -14.27
CA ALA A 95 12.02 9.41 -14.22
C ALA A 95 12.54 9.03 -15.61
N SER A 96 13.80 9.36 -15.90
CA SER A 96 14.42 9.19 -17.21
C SER A 96 15.11 7.85 -17.39
N GLY A 97 15.42 7.15 -16.30
CA GLY A 97 16.08 5.86 -16.33
C GLY A 97 16.45 5.36 -14.94
N TRP A 98 17.30 4.34 -14.91
CA TRP A 98 17.81 3.74 -13.67
C TRP A 98 19.29 3.40 -13.85
N ASP A 99 19.95 3.15 -12.74
CA ASP A 99 21.31 2.64 -12.75
C ASP A 99 21.33 1.20 -13.32
N PRO A 100 22.04 0.94 -14.42
CA PRO A 100 22.07 -0.38 -15.05
C PRO A 100 22.73 -1.44 -14.17
N ALA A 101 23.47 -1.06 -13.12
CA ALA A 101 24.02 -1.98 -12.14
C ALA A 101 22.97 -2.48 -11.12
N SER A 102 21.73 -1.99 -11.19
CA SER A 102 20.62 -2.47 -10.35
C SER A 102 20.38 -3.96 -10.56
N ARG A 103 20.22 -4.71 -9.46
CA ARG A 103 19.84 -6.14 -9.50
C ARG A 103 18.33 -6.35 -9.63
N ALA A 104 17.54 -5.29 -9.50
CA ALA A 104 16.10 -5.35 -9.71
C ALA A 104 15.76 -5.43 -11.20
N SER A 105 14.62 -6.06 -11.51
CA SER A 105 14.00 -5.93 -12.82
C SER A 105 13.42 -4.52 -12.93
N CYS A 106 13.98 -3.71 -13.82
CA CYS A 106 13.57 -2.32 -14.03
C CYS A 106 13.03 -2.12 -15.45
N GLY A 107 12.06 -1.23 -15.59
CA GLY A 107 11.49 -0.84 -16.87
C GLY A 107 10.71 0.46 -16.79
N HIS A 108 10.39 1.01 -17.95
CA HIS A 108 9.46 2.13 -18.04
C HIS A 108 8.02 1.63 -17.93
N PHE A 109 7.16 2.44 -17.29
CA PHE A 109 5.70 2.25 -17.30
C PHE A 109 5.02 3.41 -18.02
N SER A 110 3.78 3.21 -18.49
CA SER A 110 2.99 4.22 -19.22
C SER A 110 1.47 4.19 -18.96
N HIS A 111 0.98 3.24 -18.16
CA HIS A 111 -0.47 3.02 -18.00
C HIS A 111 -1.15 4.05 -17.08
N GLU A 112 -0.47 4.47 -16.00
CA GLU A 112 -0.97 5.41 -15.00
C GLU A 112 -0.02 6.62 -14.90
N GLY A 113 0.22 7.23 -16.06
CA GLY A 113 1.35 8.14 -16.28
C GLY A 113 2.60 7.38 -16.73
N SER A 114 3.72 8.09 -16.89
CA SER A 114 4.99 7.51 -17.33
C SER A 114 6.08 7.66 -16.27
N GLY A 115 7.06 6.76 -16.28
CA GLY A 115 8.17 6.81 -15.33
C GLY A 115 9.05 5.57 -15.38
N VAL A 116 9.70 5.26 -14.26
CA VAL A 116 10.52 4.06 -14.07
C VAL A 116 9.99 3.27 -12.88
N GLN A 117 9.86 1.97 -13.06
CA GLN A 117 9.54 1.01 -12.01
C GLN A 117 10.65 -0.03 -11.93
N CYS A 118 11.08 -0.34 -10.71
CA CYS A 118 12.04 -1.37 -10.38
C CYS A 118 11.47 -2.29 -9.31
N GLN A 119 11.59 -3.60 -9.53
CA GLN A 119 11.05 -4.62 -8.64
C GLN A 119 12.04 -5.75 -8.42
N ILE A 120 12.12 -6.22 -7.18
CA ILE A 120 13.00 -7.33 -6.81
C ILE A 120 12.24 -8.28 -5.89
N LYS A 121 12.34 -9.58 -6.17
CA LYS A 121 11.84 -10.60 -5.26
C LYS A 121 12.74 -10.61 -4.03
N TRP A 122 12.16 -10.34 -2.87
CA TRP A 122 12.86 -10.36 -1.60
C TRP A 122 11.91 -10.88 -0.54
N ASN A 123 12.26 -12.01 0.05
CA ASN A 123 11.38 -12.76 0.92
C ASN A 123 11.32 -12.14 2.32
N TRP A 124 10.80 -10.91 2.40
CA TRP A 124 10.51 -10.23 3.66
C TRP A 124 9.58 -11.10 4.52
N LYS A 125 9.53 -10.82 5.81
CA LYS A 125 8.88 -11.66 6.82
C LYS A 125 7.79 -10.86 7.50
N THR A 126 6.63 -11.49 7.68
CA THR A 126 5.59 -10.91 8.53
C THR A 126 6.10 -10.79 9.98
N GLY A 127 5.61 -9.79 10.70
CA GLY A 127 6.03 -9.46 12.06
C GLY A 127 7.38 -8.74 12.15
N HIS A 128 8.18 -8.70 11.08
CA HIS A 128 9.43 -7.93 11.06
C HIS A 128 9.18 -6.45 10.81
N LYS A 129 10.01 -5.60 11.42
CA LYS A 129 10.02 -4.16 11.16
C LYS A 129 11.05 -3.84 10.10
N TYR A 130 10.63 -3.12 9.07
CA TYR A 130 11.47 -2.69 7.95
C TYR A 130 11.68 -1.19 8.00
N ARG A 131 12.89 -0.73 7.69
CA ARG A 131 13.16 0.66 7.33
C ARG A 131 13.26 0.76 5.81
N LEU A 132 12.47 1.64 5.21
CA LEU A 132 12.50 1.93 3.78
C LEU A 132 13.04 3.35 3.60
N ASP A 133 14.23 3.45 3.02
CA ASP A 133 14.92 4.71 2.80
C ASP A 133 14.79 5.16 1.34
N ILE A 134 14.39 6.41 1.16
CA ILE A 134 14.54 7.14 -0.09
C ILE A 134 15.70 8.10 0.11
N VAL A 135 16.80 7.89 -0.61
CA VAL A 135 18.02 8.70 -0.49
C VAL A 135 18.29 9.39 -1.82
N ARG A 136 18.26 10.72 -1.81
CA ARG A 136 18.58 11.54 -2.97
C ARG A 136 20.04 12.00 -2.89
N ALA A 137 20.77 11.82 -3.98
CA ALA A 137 22.12 12.36 -4.17
C ALA A 137 22.19 12.97 -5.58
N SER A 138 22.05 14.29 -5.67
CA SER A 138 21.80 14.97 -6.96
C SER A 138 20.61 14.32 -7.69
N ASN A 139 20.69 14.12 -8.99
CA ASN A 139 19.62 13.51 -9.79
C ASN A 139 19.49 11.98 -9.64
N ARG A 140 20.17 11.37 -8.66
CA ARG A 140 20.10 9.94 -8.36
C ARG A 140 19.29 9.72 -7.08
N VAL A 141 18.29 8.84 -7.15
CA VAL A 141 17.42 8.52 -6.02
C VAL A 141 17.47 7.02 -5.75
N SER A 142 18.00 6.64 -4.61
CA SER A 142 18.12 5.25 -4.19
C SER A 142 16.98 4.86 -3.27
N GLY A 143 16.32 3.73 -3.58
CA GLY A 143 15.38 3.06 -2.70
C GLY A 143 16.08 1.90 -1.99
N VAL A 144 16.18 1.95 -0.66
CA VAL A 144 16.84 0.91 0.15
C VAL A 144 15.86 0.36 1.18
N VAL A 145 15.84 -0.95 1.36
CA VAL A 145 15.03 -1.62 2.40
C VAL A 145 15.95 -2.37 3.33
N THR A 146 15.80 -2.14 4.63
CA THR A 146 16.55 -2.82 5.70
C THR A 146 15.57 -3.54 6.62
N ASP A 147 15.77 -4.85 6.82
CA ASP A 147 15.12 -5.61 7.88
C ASP A 147 15.79 -5.27 9.21
N LEU A 148 15.08 -4.61 10.11
CA LEU A 148 15.66 -4.16 11.38
C LEU A 148 15.85 -5.29 12.39
N MET A 149 15.26 -6.47 12.16
CA MET A 149 15.38 -7.62 13.05
C MET A 149 16.57 -8.49 12.67
N SER A 150 16.85 -8.67 11.36
CA SER A 150 18.02 -9.44 10.89
C SER A 150 19.24 -8.58 10.58
N GLY A 151 19.06 -7.28 10.35
CA GLY A 151 20.10 -6.38 9.85
C GLY A 151 20.37 -6.51 8.34
N GLU A 152 19.65 -7.39 7.63
CA GLU A 152 19.78 -7.54 6.18
C GLU A 152 19.29 -6.27 5.47
N SER A 153 20.05 -5.82 4.47
CA SER A 153 19.70 -4.63 3.69
C SER A 153 19.88 -4.88 2.20
N ILE A 154 18.95 -4.34 1.42
CA ILE A 154 18.99 -4.43 -0.04
C ILE A 154 18.65 -3.07 -0.66
N THR A 155 19.47 -2.63 -1.61
CA THR A 155 19.10 -1.54 -2.51
C THR A 155 18.19 -2.10 -3.58
N VAL A 156 16.94 -1.63 -3.64
CA VAL A 156 15.98 -2.03 -4.68
C VAL A 156 16.50 -1.54 -6.03
N ALA A 157 16.73 -0.23 -6.15
CA ALA A 157 17.36 0.38 -7.32
C ALA A 157 17.82 1.80 -7.01
N THR A 158 18.59 2.36 -7.92
CA THR A 158 18.84 3.80 -8.03
C THR A 158 18.16 4.29 -9.30
N ILE A 159 17.19 5.19 -9.18
CA ILE A 159 16.43 5.76 -10.29
C ILE A 159 16.95 7.18 -10.58
N LEU A 160 17.02 7.53 -11.87
CA LEU A 160 17.47 8.83 -12.35
C LEU A 160 16.26 9.75 -12.56
N ILE A 161 16.27 10.90 -11.89
CA ILE A 161 15.25 11.93 -12.02
C ILE A 161 15.76 13.12 -12.87
N PRO A 162 14.87 13.98 -13.39
CA PRO A 162 15.30 15.25 -14.00
C PRO A 162 16.14 16.11 -13.04
N THR A 163 17.18 16.77 -13.56
CA THR A 163 18.10 17.61 -12.77
C THR A 163 17.45 18.87 -12.21
N ALA A 164 16.32 19.31 -12.79
CA ALA A 164 15.55 20.45 -12.31
C ALA A 164 14.81 20.17 -10.97
N TRP A 165 14.70 18.91 -10.57
CA TRP A 165 14.02 18.53 -9.34
C TRP A 165 14.96 18.68 -8.15
N SER A 166 14.45 19.32 -7.09
CA SER A 166 15.19 19.53 -5.85
C SER A 166 14.96 18.36 -4.87
N GLY A 167 15.08 18.58 -3.57
CA GLY A 167 14.88 17.58 -2.52
C GLY A 167 13.44 17.07 -2.41
N LEU A 168 13.25 16.14 -1.48
CA LEU A 168 11.98 15.51 -1.14
C LEU A 168 11.09 16.50 -0.39
N LYS A 169 9.81 16.60 -0.77
CA LYS A 169 8.81 17.47 -0.14
C LYS A 169 8.59 17.09 1.32
N ASN A 170 8.10 18.04 2.09
CA ASN A 170 7.71 17.88 3.50
C ASN A 170 6.38 17.15 3.72
N ARG A 171 6.00 16.26 2.78
CA ARG A 171 4.79 15.45 2.86
C ARG A 171 5.01 14.09 2.22
N SER A 172 4.41 13.06 2.79
CA SER A 172 4.38 11.71 2.25
C SER A 172 3.02 11.08 2.53
N VAL A 173 2.70 10.03 1.77
CA VAL A 173 1.51 9.21 2.01
C VAL A 173 1.93 7.76 2.02
N SER A 174 1.75 7.08 3.15
CA SER A 174 1.84 5.63 3.20
C SER A 174 0.45 5.04 2.96
N PHE A 175 0.33 4.04 2.08
CA PHE A 175 -0.97 3.47 1.76
C PHE A 175 -0.95 1.94 1.72
N VAL A 176 -2.12 1.35 1.96
CA VAL A 176 -2.41 -0.05 1.71
C VAL A 176 -3.38 -0.15 0.56
N GLU A 177 -3.05 -0.99 -0.41
CA GLU A 177 -3.89 -1.29 -1.55
C GLU A 177 -3.97 -2.80 -1.77
N GLU A 178 -5.16 -3.30 -2.12
CA GLU A 178 -5.32 -4.62 -2.73
C GLU A 178 -5.51 -4.40 -4.23
N TYR A 179 -4.50 -4.80 -5.01
CA TYR A 179 -4.39 -4.45 -6.44
C TYR A 179 -4.83 -5.59 -7.36
N SER A 180 -5.65 -6.53 -6.87
CA SER A 180 -6.21 -7.55 -7.74
C SER A 180 -7.14 -6.92 -8.79
N GLN A 181 -6.77 -7.07 -10.06
CA GLN A 181 -7.44 -6.43 -11.20
C GLN A 181 -7.52 -7.35 -12.42
N GLY A 182 -8.34 -6.97 -13.40
CA GLY A 182 -8.60 -7.78 -14.59
C GLY A 182 -9.13 -9.16 -14.23
N SER A 183 -8.51 -10.23 -14.74
CA SER A 183 -8.91 -11.60 -14.45
C SER A 183 -8.72 -12.03 -12.99
N ASN A 184 -8.04 -11.22 -12.18
CA ASN A 184 -7.79 -11.52 -10.77
C ASN A 184 -8.73 -10.76 -9.82
N GLN A 185 -9.64 -9.91 -10.34
CA GLN A 185 -10.58 -9.16 -9.50
C GLN A 185 -11.30 -10.05 -8.50
N LEU A 186 -11.50 -9.51 -7.30
CA LEU A 186 -12.25 -10.19 -6.26
C LEU A 186 -13.73 -10.20 -6.60
N ALA A 187 -14.45 -11.25 -6.21
CA ALA A 187 -15.89 -11.35 -6.47
C ALA A 187 -16.72 -10.30 -5.72
N SER A 188 -16.19 -9.77 -4.61
CA SER A 188 -16.82 -8.76 -3.75
C SER A 188 -15.79 -8.24 -2.74
N CYS A 189 -16.14 -7.19 -1.98
CA CYS A 189 -15.34 -6.75 -0.84
C CYS A 189 -15.33 -7.77 0.32
N SER A 190 -16.36 -8.63 0.44
CA SER A 190 -16.46 -9.61 1.53
C SER A 190 -15.46 -10.78 1.45
N VAL A 191 -14.81 -10.98 0.30
CA VAL A 191 -13.80 -12.02 0.08
C VAL A 191 -12.37 -11.49 0.11
N ILE A 192 -12.19 -10.22 0.48
CA ILE A 192 -10.87 -9.63 0.63
C ILE A 192 -10.07 -10.38 1.71
N GLY A 193 -8.83 -10.75 1.40
CA GLY A 193 -7.98 -11.46 2.38
C GLY A 193 -7.61 -10.53 3.53
N ALA A 194 -7.66 -11.03 4.77
CA ALA A 194 -7.29 -10.21 5.92
C ALA A 194 -5.86 -9.66 5.80
N GLN A 195 -5.64 -8.42 6.22
CA GLN A 195 -4.30 -7.88 6.39
C GLN A 195 -4.21 -7.08 7.67
N SER A 196 -3.02 -7.00 8.24
CA SER A 196 -2.75 -6.03 9.28
C SER A 196 -1.32 -5.53 9.17
N SER A 197 -1.15 -4.22 9.32
CA SER A 197 0.16 -3.59 9.25
C SER A 197 0.23 -2.37 10.15
N VAL A 198 1.46 -1.89 10.33
CA VAL A 198 1.76 -0.68 11.08
C VAL A 198 2.68 0.20 10.24
N PHE A 199 2.25 1.44 10.03
CA PHE A 199 3.13 2.53 9.59
C PHE A 199 3.56 3.32 10.83
N TYR A 200 4.84 3.31 11.15
CA TYR A 200 5.40 4.09 12.26
C TYR A 200 5.73 5.51 11.79
N LEU A 201 5.94 6.42 12.74
CA LEU A 201 6.28 7.81 12.43
C LEU A 201 7.56 7.89 11.57
N PRO A 202 7.50 8.46 10.35
CA PRO A 202 8.65 8.52 9.46
C PRO A 202 9.60 9.67 9.83
N VAL A 203 10.82 9.60 9.33
CA VAL A 203 11.92 10.51 9.67
C VAL A 203 12.57 11.09 8.41
N ALA A 204 12.80 12.40 8.40
CA ALA A 204 13.57 13.09 7.37
C ALA A 204 15.04 13.28 7.78
N ASN A 205 15.94 13.21 6.82
CA ASN A 205 17.40 13.38 6.99
C ASN A 205 18.01 12.52 8.12
N GLY A 206 17.35 11.40 8.46
CA GLY A 206 17.79 10.45 9.49
C GLY A 206 17.59 10.89 10.94
N HIS A 207 17.09 12.09 11.21
CA HIS A 207 16.96 12.61 12.58
C HIS A 207 15.73 13.49 12.85
N LEU A 208 15.04 13.98 11.81
CA LEU A 208 13.88 14.86 11.96
C LEU A 208 12.57 14.07 11.84
N PRO A 209 11.90 13.70 12.95
CA PRO A 209 10.61 13.01 12.86
C PRO A 209 9.54 13.90 12.20
N ALA A 210 8.55 13.28 11.57
CA ALA A 210 7.36 13.97 11.10
C ALA A 210 6.65 14.68 12.26
N THR A 211 6.13 15.88 12.01
CA THR A 211 5.38 16.68 13.00
C THR A 211 3.95 16.19 13.19
N SER A 212 3.41 15.49 12.19
CA SER A 212 2.09 14.86 12.27
C SER A 212 2.03 13.62 11.40
N GLN A 213 1.26 12.63 11.84
CA GLN A 213 0.84 11.51 11.02
C GLN A 213 -0.62 11.17 11.32
N THR A 214 -1.46 11.13 10.29
CA THR A 214 -2.90 10.87 10.39
C THR A 214 -3.32 9.82 9.39
N THR A 215 -4.33 9.01 9.72
CA THR A 215 -4.76 7.91 8.87
C THR A 215 -6.27 7.94 8.61
N GLN A 216 -6.67 7.43 7.45
CA GLN A 216 -8.07 7.30 7.03
C GLN A 216 -8.25 6.09 6.13
N THR A 217 -9.46 5.53 6.12
CA THR A 217 -9.88 4.48 5.20
C THR A 217 -10.55 5.10 3.97
N TYR A 218 -10.36 4.51 2.79
CA TYR A 218 -10.89 5.01 1.52
C TYR A 218 -11.06 3.87 0.50
N GLY A 219 -11.53 4.21 -0.71
CA GLY A 219 -11.65 3.28 -1.83
C GLY A 219 -12.96 2.48 -1.85
N ASN A 220 -13.00 1.45 -2.69
CA ASN A 220 -14.24 0.74 -3.00
C ASN A 220 -14.71 -0.17 -1.87
N CYS A 221 -13.78 -0.70 -1.07
CA CYS A 221 -14.07 -1.58 0.07
C CYS A 221 -13.91 -0.85 1.41
N ASN A 222 -14.42 0.37 1.50
CA ASN A 222 -14.31 1.25 2.67
C ASN A 222 -15.43 1.04 3.72
N ASP A 223 -15.94 -0.19 3.84
CA ASP A 223 -16.93 -0.51 4.85
C ASP A 223 -16.25 -0.59 6.24
N ARG A 224 -16.92 -0.06 7.27
CA ARG A 224 -16.42 -0.01 8.65
C ARG A 224 -16.15 -1.37 9.29
N ASN A 225 -16.67 -2.45 8.74
CA ASN A 225 -16.46 -3.83 9.16
C ASN A 225 -15.33 -4.51 8.37
N ILE A 226 -14.86 -3.89 7.28
CA ILE A 226 -13.80 -4.40 6.41
C ILE A 226 -12.52 -3.63 6.67
N ALA A 227 -12.53 -2.31 6.46
CA ALA A 227 -11.35 -1.46 6.54
C ALA A 227 -11.31 -0.69 7.85
N HIS A 228 -10.17 -0.75 8.54
CA HIS A 228 -9.94 -0.03 9.78
C HIS A 228 -8.57 0.62 9.77
N ALA A 229 -8.51 1.85 10.28
CA ALA A 229 -7.25 2.55 10.47
C ALA A 229 -7.33 3.44 11.72
N ALA A 230 -6.25 3.47 12.50
CA ALA A 230 -6.13 4.36 13.65
C ALA A 230 -4.67 4.68 13.93
N CYS A 231 -4.38 5.89 14.40
CA CYS A 231 -3.07 6.30 14.88
C CYS A 231 -3.09 6.56 16.38
N ASP A 232 -1.99 6.25 17.07
CA ASP A 232 -1.76 6.73 18.43
C ASP A 232 -1.11 8.14 18.43
N ALA A 233 -0.99 8.73 19.63
CA ALA A 233 -0.38 10.04 19.81
C ALA A 233 1.13 10.08 19.46
N GLY A 234 1.79 8.91 19.40
CA GLY A 234 3.18 8.77 18.97
C GLY A 234 3.34 8.68 17.45
N GLY A 235 2.25 8.76 16.69
CA GLY A 235 2.25 8.63 15.25
C GLY A 235 2.45 7.20 14.75
N LYS A 236 2.18 6.18 15.58
CA LYS A 236 2.09 4.80 15.11
C LYS A 236 0.68 4.55 14.59
N CYS A 237 0.55 4.25 13.31
CA CYS A 237 -0.73 4.03 12.65
C CYS A 237 -0.90 2.55 12.30
N ILE A 238 -1.94 1.94 12.85
CA ILE A 238 -2.33 0.55 12.58
C ILE A 238 -3.36 0.56 11.46
N THR A 239 -3.20 -0.35 10.52
CA THR A 239 -4.15 -0.60 9.44
C THR A 239 -4.60 -2.05 9.50
N ILE A 240 -5.89 -2.31 9.31
CA ILE A 240 -6.48 -3.64 9.33
C ILE A 240 -7.48 -3.76 8.19
N VAL A 241 -7.41 -4.87 7.47
CA VAL A 241 -8.52 -5.40 6.68
C VAL A 241 -9.01 -6.67 7.35
N SER A 242 -10.28 -6.69 7.71
CA SER A 242 -10.95 -7.85 8.31
C SER A 242 -11.37 -8.85 7.24
N ASP A 243 -11.23 -10.14 7.53
CA ASP A 243 -11.79 -11.21 6.70
C ASP A 243 -13.24 -11.49 7.15
N LEU A 244 -14.20 -11.17 6.30
CA LEU A 244 -15.61 -11.45 6.55
C LEU A 244 -16.00 -12.88 6.18
N GLY A 245 -15.07 -13.73 5.74
CA GLY A 245 -15.33 -15.12 5.34
C GLY A 245 -16.28 -15.23 4.15
N GLY A 246 -16.38 -14.18 3.32
CA GLY A 246 -17.34 -14.09 2.23
C GLY A 246 -18.76 -13.64 2.62
N PHE A 247 -19.04 -13.45 3.92
CA PHE A 247 -20.32 -12.90 4.36
C PHE A 247 -20.41 -11.40 4.05
N ALA A 248 -21.56 -10.96 3.54
CA ALA A 248 -21.81 -9.54 3.28
C ALA A 248 -21.60 -8.72 4.55
N SER A 249 -21.13 -7.48 4.39
CA SER A 249 -21.01 -6.58 5.53
C SER A 249 -22.42 -6.32 6.10
N PRO A 250 -22.59 -6.30 7.44
CA PRO A 250 -23.84 -5.87 8.06
C PRO A 250 -24.30 -4.43 7.69
N GLY A 251 -23.45 -3.66 6.99
CA GLY A 251 -23.73 -2.32 6.50
C GLY A 251 -24.13 -2.22 5.02
N GLU A 252 -24.12 -3.34 4.27
CA GLU A 252 -24.65 -3.46 2.90
C GLU A 252 -26.12 -3.94 2.92
#